data_AF-A0A4Y2R4R9-F1
#
_entry.id   AF-A0A4Y2R4R9-F1
#
_cell.length_a   1.000
_cell.length_b   1.000
_cell.length_c   1.000
_cell.angle_alpha   90.00
_cell.angle_beta   90.00
_cell.angle_gamma   90.00
#
_symmetry.space_group_name_H-M   'P 1'
#
loop_
_entity.id
_entity.type
_entity.pdbx_description
1 polymer ?
#
loop_
_entity_poly.entity_id
_entity_poly.type
_entity_poly.pdbx_seq_one_letter_code
_entity_poly.pdbx_strand_id
1 'polypeptide(L)'
;MSRYLRAFPIKDKKAGTIAQVFRKVFKEVRPKNIQTDKGTEFYNKTVRDLFKKFNIHHYSTKSEAKCAILERAHKTLQNKMYRVFTHRNSYKYLDILKPFVESYNHSVHRSHGFAPANVTEADEPLLYKTLYKIDTPIRFRFTVNDVVRISKARKVFRKGYLPCWTEETFVVYKRHPTNPPTYVLQDLSGKEIAGRFYTEE
;
A
#
# COMPACT_ATOMS: atom_id res chain seq x y z
N MET A 1 -6.02 8.20 -7.17
CA MET A 1 -4.95 7.49 -7.90
C MET A 1 -3.66 8.27 -8.12
N SER A 2 -3.67 9.61 -8.10
CA SER A 2 -2.51 10.47 -8.38
C SER A 2 -1.25 10.23 -7.53
N ARG A 3 -1.38 9.57 -6.38
CA ARG A 3 -0.31 9.42 -5.37
C ARG A 3 0.19 10.75 -4.81
N TYR A 4 -0.62 11.79 -4.85
CA TYR A 4 -0.26 13.09 -4.29
C TYR A 4 -0.02 12.98 -2.78
N LEU A 5 1.14 13.47 -2.34
CA LEU A 5 1.56 13.45 -0.94
C LEU A 5 1.26 14.78 -0.26
N ARG A 6 0.68 14.71 0.93
CA ARG A 6 0.59 15.85 1.86
C ARG A 6 1.23 15.43 3.17
N ALA A 7 2.12 16.25 3.70
CA ALA A 7 2.75 16.01 4.99
C ALA A 7 2.53 17.21 5.91
N PHE A 8 2.11 16.94 7.14
CA PHE A 8 1.86 17.95 8.15
C PHE A 8 2.66 17.59 9.41
N PRO A 9 3.51 18.49 9.93
CA PRO A 9 4.17 18.27 11.20
C PRO A 9 3.14 18.38 12.33
N ILE A 10 3.16 17.41 13.25
CA ILE A 10 2.31 17.38 14.43
C ILE A 10 3.16 17.24 15.68
N LYS A 11 2.72 17.86 16.78
CA LYS A 11 3.42 17.80 18.07
C LYS A 11 3.11 16.51 18.84
N ASP A 12 1.89 15.99 18.67
CA ASP A 12 1.41 14.80 19.33
C ASP A 12 0.39 14.06 18.46
N LYS A 13 0.08 12.81 18.84
CA LYS A 13 -0.92 11.96 18.20
C LYS A 13 -2.30 12.07 18.85
N LYS A 14 -2.60 13.14 19.59
CA LYS A 14 -3.91 13.28 20.24
C LYS A 14 -4.99 13.53 19.20
N ALA A 15 -6.19 13.05 19.51
CA ALA A 15 -7.37 13.19 18.66
C ALA A 15 -7.65 14.64 18.20
N GLY A 16 -7.47 15.61 19.10
CA GLY A 16 -7.69 17.04 18.80
C GLY A 16 -6.73 17.59 17.74
N THR A 17 -5.44 17.29 17.88
CA THR A 17 -4.38 17.67 16.95
C THR A 17 -4.64 17.08 15.57
N ILE A 18 -4.96 15.80 15.51
CA ILE A 18 -5.27 15.09 14.26
C ILE A 18 -6.54 15.63 13.59
N ALA A 19 -7.60 15.86 14.36
CA ALA A 19 -8.82 16.48 13.83
C ALA A 19 -8.54 17.88 13.25
N GLN A 20 -7.66 18.67 13.85
CA GLN A 20 -7.26 19.98 13.32
C GLN A 20 -6.52 19.85 11.99
N VAL A 21 -5.62 18.87 11.85
CA VAL A 21 -4.93 18.60 10.58
C VAL A 21 -5.94 18.18 9.51
N PHE A 22 -6.83 17.23 9.80
CA PHE A 22 -7.85 16.80 8.85
C PHE A 22 -8.78 17.95 8.43
N ARG A 23 -9.16 18.86 9.36
CA ARG A 23 -9.92 20.06 8.98
C ARG A 23 -9.19 20.95 7.99
N LYS A 24 -7.87 21.08 8.07
CA LYS A 24 -7.07 21.82 7.08
C LYS A 24 -7.09 21.10 5.74
N VAL A 25 -6.84 19.79 5.74
CA VAL A 25 -6.89 18.95 4.53
C VAL A 25 -8.25 19.03 3.84
N PHE A 26 -9.35 18.98 4.60
CA PHE A 26 -10.71 18.97 4.04
C PHE A 26 -11.18 20.30 3.47
N LYS A 27 -10.46 21.39 3.73
CA LYS A 27 -10.67 22.66 3.03
C LYS A 27 -10.11 22.63 1.61
N GLU A 28 -9.02 21.90 1.40
CA GLU A 28 -8.35 21.78 0.09
C GLU A 28 -8.89 20.61 -0.73
N VAL A 29 -9.18 19.48 -0.08
CA VAL A 29 -9.55 18.22 -0.75
C VAL A 29 -10.69 17.54 0.01
N ARG A 30 -11.73 17.12 -0.70
CA ARG A 30 -12.85 16.36 -0.12
C ARG A 30 -12.85 14.91 -0.60
N PRO A 31 -12.15 14.00 0.09
CA PRO A 31 -12.14 12.60 -0.30
C PRO A 31 -13.49 11.95 0.05
N LYS A 32 -13.99 11.05 -0.81
CA LYS A 32 -15.16 10.21 -0.49
C LYS A 32 -14.83 9.13 0.56
N ASN A 33 -13.58 8.65 0.52
CA ASN A 33 -13.10 7.50 1.27
C ASN A 33 -11.74 7.81 1.90
N ILE A 34 -11.57 7.48 3.17
CA ILE A 34 -10.27 7.51 3.86
C ILE A 34 -10.00 6.14 4.45
N GLN A 35 -8.78 5.66 4.19
CA GLN A 35 -8.28 4.44 4.76
C GLN A 35 -7.19 4.74 5.78
N THR A 36 -7.29 4.18 6.98
CA THR A 36 -6.23 4.22 8.00
C THR A 36 -5.95 2.82 8.55
N ASP A 37 -4.89 2.69 9.34
CA ASP A 37 -4.74 1.56 10.24
C ASP A 37 -5.75 1.65 11.41
N LYS A 38 -5.72 0.67 12.31
CA LYS A 38 -6.57 0.62 13.51
C LYS A 38 -6.04 1.48 14.68
N GLY A 39 -5.21 2.49 14.40
CA GLY A 39 -4.71 3.41 15.41
C GLY A 39 -5.85 4.07 16.20
N THR A 40 -5.70 4.14 17.52
CA THR A 40 -6.69 4.76 18.41
C THR A 40 -6.85 6.26 18.12
N GLU A 41 -5.83 6.87 17.53
CA GLU A 41 -5.80 8.25 17.10
C GLU A 41 -6.75 8.55 15.92
N PHE A 42 -7.15 7.53 15.16
CA PHE A 42 -8.14 7.64 14.08
C PHE A 42 -9.53 7.16 14.50
N TYR A 43 -9.59 6.20 15.43
CA TYR A 43 -10.84 5.55 15.86
C TYR A 43 -11.53 6.18 17.08
N ASN A 44 -11.28 7.46 17.36
CA ASN A 44 -11.94 8.21 18.44
C ASN A 44 -13.23 8.93 17.97
N LYS A 45 -14.05 9.36 18.95
CA LYS A 45 -15.31 10.07 18.70
C LYS A 45 -15.10 11.36 17.89
N THR A 46 -14.11 12.17 18.24
CA THR A 46 -13.83 13.47 17.60
C THR A 46 -13.55 13.35 16.10
N VAL A 47 -12.68 12.41 15.71
CA VAL A 47 -12.31 12.17 14.31
C VAL A 47 -13.46 11.50 13.56
N ARG A 48 -14.18 10.58 14.20
CA ARG A 48 -15.36 9.94 13.61
C ARG A 48 -16.47 10.94 13.30
N ASP A 49 -16.77 11.83 14.23
CA ASP A 49 -17.78 12.88 14.06
C ASP A 49 -17.35 13.88 12.99
N LEU A 50 -16.05 14.19 12.91
CA LEU A 50 -15.49 14.98 11.82
C LEU A 50 -15.72 14.31 10.45
N PHE A 51 -15.36 13.04 10.30
CA PHE A 51 -15.54 12.33 9.03
C PHE A 51 -17.01 12.22 8.63
N LYS A 52 -17.91 11.94 9.59
CA LYS A 52 -19.36 11.98 9.36
C LYS A 52 -19.84 13.36 8.88
N LYS A 53 -19.38 14.44 9.52
CA LYS A 53 -19.75 15.81 9.14
C LYS A 53 -19.37 16.15 7.70
N PHE A 54 -18.24 15.62 7.22
CA PHE A 54 -17.78 15.82 5.85
C PHE A 54 -18.25 14.74 4.87
N ASN A 55 -19.15 13.84 5.30
CA ASN A 55 -19.65 12.70 4.51
C ASN A 55 -18.51 11.81 3.95
N ILE A 56 -17.51 11.55 4.78
CA ILE A 56 -16.34 10.75 4.44
C ILE A 56 -16.51 9.35 5.03
N HIS A 57 -16.43 8.33 4.20
CA HIS A 57 -16.43 6.95 4.65
C HIS A 57 -15.01 6.53 5.09
N HIS A 58 -14.86 6.30 6.39
CA HIS A 58 -13.60 5.90 7.01
C HIS A 58 -13.59 4.41 7.31
N TYR A 59 -12.55 3.72 6.84
CA TYR A 59 -12.38 2.28 7.04
C TYR A 59 -10.92 1.89 7.27
N SER A 60 -10.71 0.69 7.79
CA SER A 60 -9.39 0.07 7.88
C SER A 60 -9.38 -1.26 7.14
N THR A 61 -8.26 -1.58 6.50
CA THR A 61 -8.05 -2.89 5.88
C THR A 61 -6.87 -3.57 6.53
N LYS A 62 -6.96 -4.87 6.78
CA LYS A 62 -5.85 -5.69 7.29
C LYS A 62 -4.81 -6.06 6.22
N SER A 63 -5.03 -5.68 4.96
CA SER A 63 -4.13 -6.06 3.86
C SER A 63 -2.88 -5.19 3.81
N GLU A 64 -1.70 -5.78 3.99
CA GLU A 64 -0.39 -5.14 3.86
C GLU A 64 -0.22 -4.43 2.50
N ALA A 65 -0.80 -5.00 1.43
CA ALA A 65 -0.69 -4.47 0.07
C ALA A 65 -1.18 -3.02 -0.12
N LYS A 66 -2.19 -2.57 0.65
CA LYS A 66 -2.69 -1.18 0.54
C LYS A 66 -1.81 -0.19 1.32
N CYS A 67 -1.15 -0.63 2.38
CA CYS A 67 -0.16 0.18 3.11
C CYS A 67 1.11 0.39 2.27
N ALA A 68 1.43 -0.51 1.35
CA ALA A 68 2.65 -0.45 0.53
C ALA A 68 2.84 0.87 -0.25
N ILE A 69 1.75 1.54 -0.68
CA ILE A 69 1.84 2.84 -1.37
C ILE A 69 2.33 3.91 -0.41
N LEU A 70 1.72 3.99 0.77
CA LEU A 70 2.08 4.95 1.80
C LEU A 70 3.48 4.66 2.35
N GLU A 71 3.81 3.39 2.59
CA GLU A 71 5.15 2.97 3.01
C GLU A 71 6.23 3.37 2.01
N ARG A 72 5.97 3.20 0.70
CA ARG A 72 6.89 3.65 -0.34
C ARG A 72 7.09 5.16 -0.28
N ALA A 73 6.02 5.93 -0.13
CA ALA A 73 6.11 7.39 0.01
C ALA A 73 6.89 7.79 1.28
N HIS A 74 6.61 7.14 2.42
CA HIS A 74 7.36 7.35 3.66
C HIS A 74 8.85 7.07 3.49
N LYS A 75 9.22 5.95 2.86
CA LYS A 75 10.61 5.60 2.59
C LYS A 75 11.30 6.63 1.69
N THR A 76 10.61 7.11 0.65
CA THR A 76 11.14 8.17 -0.23
C THR A 76 11.41 9.46 0.54
N LEU A 77 10.46 9.89 1.37
CA LEU A 77 10.60 11.09 2.18
C LEU A 77 11.75 10.96 3.18
N GLN A 78 11.79 9.86 3.94
CA GLN A 78 12.88 9.56 4.87
C GLN A 78 14.24 9.57 4.18
N ASN A 79 14.40 8.87 3.05
CA ASN A 79 15.67 8.85 2.33
C ASN A 79 16.16 10.26 1.92
N LYS A 80 15.24 11.14 1.48
CA LYS A 80 15.58 12.53 1.16
C LYS A 80 15.95 13.32 2.42
N MET A 81 15.20 13.16 3.50
CA MET A 81 15.47 13.82 4.79
C MET A 81 16.83 13.42 5.37
N TYR A 82 17.14 12.12 5.42
CA TYR A 82 18.39 11.61 5.97
C TYR A 82 19.63 12.11 5.23
N ARG A 83 19.55 12.31 3.90
CA ARG A 83 20.63 12.95 3.15
C ARG A 83 20.94 14.36 3.66
N VAL A 84 19.90 15.15 3.92
CA VAL A 84 20.06 16.50 4.48
C VAL A 84 20.52 16.45 5.92
N PHE A 85 20.03 15.51 6.72
CA PHE A 85 20.48 15.33 8.10
C PHE A 85 21.97 15.03 8.19
N THR A 86 22.47 14.13 7.34
CA THR A 86 23.90 13.82 7.26
C THR A 86 24.70 15.04 6.83
N HIS A 87 24.25 15.78 5.81
CA HIS A 87 24.96 16.96 5.32
C HIS A 87 25.03 18.10 6.35
N ARG A 88 23.94 18.34 7.09
CA ARG A 88 23.84 19.42 8.07
C ARG A 88 24.32 19.03 9.47
N ASN A 89 24.58 17.74 9.70
CA ASN A 89 24.76 17.16 11.04
C ASN A 89 23.65 17.58 12.02
N SER A 90 22.39 17.62 11.55
CA SER A 90 21.24 18.07 12.34
C SER A 90 19.95 17.41 11.88
N TYR A 91 19.10 17.04 12.84
CA TYR A 91 17.77 16.45 12.58
C TYR A 91 16.65 17.49 12.46
N LYS A 92 16.97 18.79 12.41
CA LYS A 92 15.97 19.84 12.16
C LYS A 92 15.40 19.66 10.76
N TYR A 93 14.08 19.44 10.68
CA TYR A 93 13.42 19.05 9.43
C TYR A 93 12.24 19.94 9.01
N LEU A 94 11.80 20.85 9.89
CA LEU A 94 10.58 21.64 9.64
C LEU A 94 10.72 22.55 8.42
N ASP A 95 11.92 23.10 8.19
CA ASP A 95 12.26 23.96 7.06
C ASP A 95 12.34 23.19 5.73
N ILE A 96 12.75 21.91 5.76
CA ILE A 96 12.93 21.08 4.56
C ILE A 96 11.71 20.23 4.21
N LEU A 97 10.75 20.06 5.12
CA LEU A 97 9.58 19.22 4.90
C LEU A 97 8.74 19.69 3.70
N LYS A 98 8.43 21.00 3.64
CA LYS A 98 7.62 21.57 2.55
C LYS A 98 8.34 21.44 1.19
N PRO A 99 9.63 21.84 1.04
CA PRO A 99 10.39 21.58 -0.19
C PRO A 99 10.40 20.12 -0.65
N PHE A 100 10.47 19.16 0.28
CA PHE A 100 10.47 17.74 -0.11
C PHE A 100 9.13 17.24 -0.61
N VAL A 101 8.03 17.65 0.03
CA VAL A 101 6.69 17.32 -0.43
C VAL A 101 6.46 17.91 -1.82
N GLU A 102 6.87 19.15 -2.03
CA GLU A 102 6.78 19.81 -3.33
C GLU A 102 7.58 19.07 -4.40
N SER A 103 8.84 18.74 -4.10
CA SER A 103 9.70 17.93 -4.97
C SER A 103 9.07 16.57 -5.28
N TYR A 104 8.45 15.91 -4.30
CA TYR A 104 7.78 14.62 -4.51
C TYR A 104 6.60 14.76 -5.48
N ASN A 105 5.73 15.75 -5.26
CA ASN A 105 4.53 15.93 -6.08
C ASN A 105 4.82 16.37 -7.52
N HIS A 106 5.96 17.01 -7.77
CA HIS A 106 6.41 17.41 -9.11
C HIS A 106 7.35 16.40 -9.78
N SER A 107 7.74 15.31 -9.09
CA SER A 107 8.57 14.26 -9.68
C SER A 107 7.71 13.23 -10.41
N VAL A 108 8.10 12.87 -11.63
CA VAL A 108 7.43 11.82 -12.40
C VAL A 108 7.59 10.45 -11.71
N HIS A 109 6.47 9.79 -11.43
CA HIS A 109 6.46 8.46 -10.82
C HIS A 109 6.54 7.36 -11.88
N ARG A 110 7.62 6.56 -11.85
CA ARG A 110 7.88 5.46 -12.80
C ARG A 110 6.69 4.49 -12.98
N SER A 111 5.89 4.25 -11.95
CA SER A 111 4.81 3.27 -11.99
C SER A 111 3.69 3.60 -12.98
N HIS A 112 3.45 4.88 -13.25
CA HIS A 112 2.37 5.31 -14.14
C HIS A 112 2.77 6.46 -15.08
N GLY A 113 3.97 7.04 -14.94
CA GLY A 113 4.52 8.03 -15.87
C GLY A 113 4.09 9.48 -15.63
N PHE A 114 3.38 9.77 -14.52
CA PHE A 114 2.90 11.12 -14.22
C PHE A 114 3.54 11.67 -12.95
N ALA A 115 3.72 12.98 -12.90
CA ALA A 115 3.97 13.71 -11.66
C ALA A 115 2.63 13.87 -10.91
N PRO A 116 2.54 13.56 -9.60
CA PRO A 116 1.29 13.64 -8.85
C PRO A 116 0.54 14.98 -8.95
N ALA A 117 1.26 16.10 -9.08
CA ALA A 117 0.68 17.44 -9.22
C ALA A 117 -0.02 17.67 -10.57
N ASN A 118 0.36 16.93 -11.61
CA ASN A 118 -0.19 17.09 -12.96
C ASN A 118 -1.35 16.13 -13.25
N VAL A 119 -1.74 15.29 -12.28
CA VAL A 119 -2.81 14.31 -12.47
C VAL A 119 -4.17 14.96 -12.26
N THR A 120 -5.03 14.83 -13.26
CA THR A 120 -6.44 15.28 -13.22
C THR A 120 -7.40 14.09 -13.12
N GLU A 121 -8.69 14.37 -12.94
CA GLU A 121 -9.73 13.32 -12.94
C GLU A 121 -9.84 12.62 -14.30
N ALA A 122 -9.59 13.33 -15.40
CA ALA A 122 -9.60 12.76 -16.75
C ALA A 122 -8.51 11.69 -16.96
N ASP A 123 -7.41 11.77 -16.22
CA ASP A 123 -6.31 10.81 -16.30
C ASP A 123 -6.57 9.53 -15.49
N GLU A 124 -7.60 9.51 -14.63
CA GLU A 124 -7.86 8.39 -13.72
C GLU A 124 -8.06 7.05 -14.44
N PRO A 125 -8.83 6.95 -15.54
CA PRO A 125 -8.99 5.70 -16.28
C PRO A 125 -7.66 5.17 -16.84
N LEU A 126 -6.81 6.06 -17.36
CA LEU A 126 -5.50 5.72 -17.88
C LEU A 126 -4.59 5.22 -16.77
N LEU A 127 -4.51 5.96 -15.67
CA LEU A 127 -3.72 5.59 -14.48
C LEU A 127 -4.17 4.24 -13.92
N TYR A 128 -5.47 4.00 -13.85
CA TYR A 128 -6.04 2.73 -13.38
C TYR A 128 -5.58 1.58 -14.27
N LYS A 129 -5.74 1.72 -15.58
CA LYS A 129 -5.32 0.72 -16.57
C LYS A 129 -3.82 0.42 -16.48
N THR A 130 -2.97 1.43 -16.37
CA THR A 130 -1.51 1.26 -16.25
C THR A 130 -1.10 0.60 -14.94
N LEU A 131 -1.71 1.00 -13.81
CA LEU A 131 -1.35 0.49 -12.49
C LEU A 131 -1.78 -0.95 -12.27
N TYR A 132 -2.97 -1.30 -12.72
CA TYR A 132 -3.57 -2.61 -12.48
C TYR A 132 -3.45 -3.55 -13.69
N LYS A 133 -2.81 -3.11 -14.77
CA LYS A 133 -2.54 -3.90 -15.98
C LYS A 133 -3.77 -4.68 -16.45
N ILE A 134 -4.93 -4.03 -16.49
CA ILE A 134 -6.24 -4.70 -16.65
C ILE A 134 -6.31 -5.51 -17.95
N ASP A 135 -5.64 -5.04 -19.00
CA ASP A 135 -5.65 -5.69 -20.31
C ASP A 135 -4.52 -6.71 -20.52
N THR A 136 -3.69 -6.99 -19.51
CA THR A 136 -2.67 -8.03 -19.68
C THR A 136 -3.33 -9.40 -19.71
N PRO A 137 -3.08 -10.22 -20.75
CA PRO A 137 -3.64 -11.56 -20.81
C PRO A 137 -3.17 -12.35 -19.60
N ILE A 138 -4.11 -12.95 -18.88
CA ILE A 138 -3.81 -13.74 -17.70
C ILE A 138 -3.13 -15.02 -18.16
N ARG A 139 -1.86 -15.18 -17.78
CA ARG A 139 -1.07 -16.37 -18.08
C ARG A 139 -0.94 -17.21 -16.82
N PHE A 140 -1.57 -18.37 -16.83
CA PHE A 140 -1.37 -19.34 -15.76
C PHE A 140 -0.01 -20.00 -15.94
N ARG A 141 0.83 -19.95 -14.90
CA ARG A 141 2.09 -20.70 -14.86
C ARG A 141 1.86 -22.19 -14.61
N PHE A 142 0.93 -22.51 -13.71
CA PHE A 142 0.59 -23.89 -13.35
C PHE A 142 -0.71 -24.35 -14.02
N THR A 143 -0.76 -25.64 -14.35
CA THR A 143 -1.95 -26.33 -14.84
C THR A 143 -2.71 -27.02 -13.69
N VAL A 144 -3.97 -27.38 -13.95
CA VAL A 144 -4.75 -28.19 -13.00
C VAL A 144 -4.08 -29.57 -12.92
N ASN A 145 -3.95 -30.10 -11.71
CA ASN A 145 -3.21 -31.32 -11.35
C ASN A 145 -1.68 -31.19 -11.26
N ASP A 146 -1.11 -29.99 -11.39
CA ASP A 146 0.31 -29.78 -11.10
C ASP A 146 0.60 -29.97 -9.61
N VAL A 147 1.72 -30.64 -9.30
CA VAL A 147 2.21 -30.80 -7.93
C VAL A 147 3.14 -29.63 -7.60
N VAL A 148 2.77 -28.85 -6.57
CA VAL A 148 3.47 -27.64 -6.14
C VAL A 148 3.81 -27.67 -4.65
N ARG A 149 4.68 -26.77 -4.20
CA ARG A 149 4.97 -26.52 -2.79
C ARG A 149 4.81 -25.05 -2.49
N ILE A 150 4.39 -24.73 -1.27
CA ILE A 150 4.19 -23.35 -0.84
C ILE A 150 5.50 -22.82 -0.23
N SER A 151 5.86 -21.59 -0.55
CA SER A 151 7.01 -20.91 0.01
C SER A 151 6.80 -20.58 1.49
N LYS A 152 7.84 -20.81 2.30
CA LYS A 152 7.81 -20.41 3.72
C LYS A 152 7.99 -18.90 3.81
N ALA A 153 7.17 -18.24 4.64
CA ALA A 153 7.25 -16.81 4.89
C ALA A 153 8.70 -16.36 5.18
N ARG A 154 9.18 -15.38 4.40
CA ARG A 154 10.55 -14.87 4.51
C ARG A 154 10.73 -14.08 5.81
N LYS A 155 11.55 -14.59 6.74
CA LYS A 155 12.09 -13.80 7.85
C LYS A 155 13.29 -12.97 7.35
N VAL A 156 13.42 -11.73 7.81
CA VAL A 156 14.45 -10.76 7.39
C VAL A 156 15.87 -11.30 7.57
N PHE A 157 16.09 -12.12 8.61
CA PHE A 157 17.33 -12.85 8.84
C PHE A 157 17.04 -14.34 8.82
N ARG A 158 17.48 -15.04 7.77
CA ARG A 158 17.34 -16.49 7.64
C ARG A 158 18.69 -17.12 7.37
N LYS A 159 18.97 -18.24 8.03
CA LYS A 159 20.14 -19.07 7.76
C LYS A 159 19.94 -19.77 6.41
N GLY A 160 20.88 -19.61 5.48
CA GLY A 160 20.75 -20.05 4.08
C GLY A 160 20.58 -21.56 3.87
N TYR A 161 20.91 -22.38 4.86
CA TYR A 161 20.74 -23.83 4.81
C TYR A 161 19.31 -24.31 5.13
N LEU A 162 18.40 -23.43 5.58
CA LEU A 162 17.02 -23.82 5.90
C LEU A 162 16.13 -23.83 4.65
N PRO A 163 15.26 -24.85 4.46
CA PRO A 163 14.50 -25.06 3.22
C PRO A 163 13.46 -23.98 2.96
N CYS A 164 13.46 -23.38 1.77
CA CYS A 164 12.57 -22.26 1.41
C CYS A 164 11.09 -22.61 1.24
N TRP A 165 10.74 -23.89 1.25
CA TRP A 165 9.40 -24.40 0.91
C TRP A 165 8.84 -25.26 2.05
N THR A 166 7.52 -25.48 2.04
CA THR A 166 6.86 -26.50 2.86
C THR A 166 7.42 -27.89 2.55
N GLU A 167 7.37 -28.77 3.55
CA GLU A 167 7.74 -30.18 3.34
C GLU A 167 6.62 -30.91 2.59
N GLU A 168 5.38 -30.55 2.92
CA GLU A 168 4.18 -30.99 2.21
C GLU A 168 4.12 -30.46 0.78
N THR A 169 3.61 -31.34 -0.10
CA THR A 169 3.30 -31.07 -1.50
C THR A 169 1.80 -31.02 -1.70
N PHE A 170 1.37 -30.15 -2.61
CA PHE A 170 -0.02 -29.87 -2.87
C PHE A 170 -0.33 -29.98 -4.35
N VAL A 171 -1.59 -30.22 -4.70
CA VAL A 171 -2.05 -30.32 -6.08
C VAL A 171 -2.87 -29.08 -6.42
N VAL A 172 -2.61 -28.50 -7.60
CA VAL A 172 -3.42 -27.39 -8.12
C VAL A 172 -4.78 -27.91 -8.52
N TYR A 173 -5.81 -27.59 -7.74
CA TYR A 173 -7.17 -28.05 -7.97
C TYR A 173 -7.97 -27.13 -8.89
N LYS A 174 -7.92 -25.82 -8.63
CA LYS A 174 -8.62 -24.80 -9.44
C LYS A 174 -7.73 -23.61 -9.74
N ARG A 175 -8.01 -22.99 -10.89
CA ARG A 175 -7.36 -21.77 -11.37
C ARG A 175 -8.39 -20.66 -11.50
N HIS A 176 -8.07 -19.49 -10.98
CA HIS A 176 -8.93 -18.32 -11.09
C HIS A 176 -8.27 -17.26 -11.98
N PRO A 177 -8.98 -16.77 -13.02
CA PRO A 177 -8.49 -15.71 -13.88
C PRO A 177 -8.62 -14.35 -13.17
N THR A 178 -7.86 -14.18 -12.10
CA THR A 178 -7.60 -12.88 -11.45
C THR A 178 -6.31 -12.28 -12.02
N ASN A 179 -6.10 -10.98 -11.79
CA ASN A 179 -4.82 -10.34 -12.09
C ASN A 179 -4.15 -9.88 -10.78
N PRO A 180 -3.08 -10.56 -10.31
CA PRO A 180 -2.42 -11.74 -10.88
C PRO A 180 -3.23 -13.05 -10.73
N PRO A 181 -2.93 -14.11 -11.52
CA PRO A 181 -3.66 -15.38 -11.46
C PRO A 181 -3.53 -16.01 -10.08
N THR A 182 -4.64 -16.54 -9.57
CA THR A 182 -4.69 -17.21 -8.26
C THR A 182 -5.09 -18.67 -8.38
N TYR A 183 -4.58 -19.47 -7.45
CA TYR A 183 -4.72 -20.92 -7.44
C TYR A 183 -5.37 -21.38 -6.13
N VAL A 184 -6.20 -22.41 -6.23
CA VAL A 184 -6.71 -23.17 -5.09
C VAL A 184 -5.97 -24.49 -5.06
N LEU A 185 -5.42 -24.82 -3.90
CA LEU A 185 -4.61 -26.01 -3.69
C LEU A 185 -5.38 -27.05 -2.88
N GLN A 186 -5.11 -28.32 -3.15
CA GLN A 186 -5.55 -29.46 -2.35
C GLN A 186 -4.36 -30.21 -1.79
N ASP A 187 -4.51 -30.80 -0.61
CA ASP A 187 -3.56 -31.79 -0.10
C ASP A 187 -3.66 -33.12 -0.87
N LEU A 188 -2.74 -34.04 -0.60
CA LEU A 188 -2.76 -35.39 -1.20
C LEU A 188 -3.97 -36.23 -0.77
N SER A 189 -4.67 -35.83 0.30
CA SER A 189 -5.89 -36.46 0.79
C SER A 189 -7.16 -35.87 0.13
N GLY A 190 -7.01 -34.91 -0.79
CA GLY A 190 -8.11 -34.24 -1.51
C GLY A 190 -8.78 -33.10 -0.75
N LYS A 191 -8.25 -32.67 0.39
CA LYS A 191 -8.80 -31.55 1.18
C LYS A 191 -8.29 -30.23 0.63
N GLU A 192 -9.22 -29.31 0.34
CA GLU A 192 -8.89 -27.95 -0.08
C GLU A 192 -8.23 -27.15 1.04
N ILE A 193 -7.17 -26.42 0.69
CA ILE A 193 -6.48 -25.51 1.58
C ILE A 193 -7.21 -24.17 1.58
N ALA A 194 -7.49 -23.66 2.78
CA ALA A 194 -8.15 -22.36 2.94
C ALA A 194 -7.26 -21.23 2.41
N GLY A 195 -7.74 -20.55 1.37
CA GLY A 195 -7.09 -19.38 0.80
C GLY A 195 -7.01 -19.43 -0.73
N ARG A 196 -6.35 -18.42 -1.29
CA ARG A 196 -5.97 -18.36 -2.70
C ARG A 196 -4.51 -18.00 -2.76
N PHE A 197 -3.75 -18.76 -3.54
CA PHE A 197 -2.30 -18.64 -3.62
C PHE A 197 -1.90 -17.97 -4.92
N TYR A 198 -0.90 -17.10 -4.86
CA TYR A 198 -0.27 -16.51 -6.04
C TYR A 198 0.80 -17.43 -6.61
N THR A 199 1.30 -17.12 -7.81
CA THR A 199 2.41 -17.86 -8.41
C THR A 199 3.73 -17.66 -7.66
N GLU A 200 3.92 -16.51 -7.01
CA GLU A 200 5.13 -16.23 -6.22
C GLU A 200 5.10 -16.84 -4.81
N GLU A 201 3.95 -17.33 -4.38
CA GLU A 201 3.74 -17.99 -3.09
C GLU A 201 3.91 -19.50 -3.21
#